data_AF-A0A611G2X9-F1
#
_entry.id   AF-A0A611G2X9-F1
#
_cell.length_a   1.000
_cell.length_b   1.000
_cell.length_c   1.000
_cell.angle_alpha   90.00
_cell.angle_beta   90.00
_cell.angle_gamma   90.00
#
_symmetry.space_group_name_H-M   'P 1'
#
loop_
_entity.id
_entity.type
_entity.pdbx_description
1 polymer ?
#
loop_
_entity_poly.entity_id
_entity_poly.type
_entity_poly.pdbx_seq_one_letter_code
_entity_poly.pdbx_strand_id
1 'polypeptide(L)'
;MGNGANQNPDISSFVLRDNPAGIYTSLPGGAIFQALNCFVPGNSPSGYVFPLPTTFPYVFKAATLTPQDAQGDITISPTYLIENNGAIRIFNPSGGDNSISVIYMGY
;
A
#
# COMPACT_ATOMS: atom_id res chain seq x y z
N MET A 1 11.13 -28.66 2.36
CA MET A 1 11.49 -28.08 1.06
C MET A 1 12.71 -27.22 1.29
N GLY A 2 13.88 -27.65 0.82
CA GLY A 2 15.17 -27.00 1.08
C GLY A 2 15.62 -26.19 -0.11
N ASN A 3 16.23 -25.04 0.15
CA ASN A 3 16.78 -24.18 -0.89
C ASN A 3 17.94 -24.88 -1.62
N GLY A 4 17.91 -24.85 -2.94
CA GLY A 4 18.97 -25.37 -3.81
C GLY A 4 20.23 -24.49 -3.78
N ALA A 5 21.34 -25.03 -4.31
CA ALA A 5 22.59 -24.30 -4.45
C ALA A 5 22.36 -22.99 -5.24
N ASN A 6 22.85 -21.87 -4.70
CA ASN A 6 22.69 -20.49 -5.20
C ASN A 6 21.33 -19.81 -4.95
N GLN A 7 20.44 -20.38 -4.14
CA GLN A 7 19.30 -19.62 -3.63
C GLN A 7 19.74 -18.78 -2.43
N ASN A 8 19.67 -17.45 -2.58
CA ASN A 8 19.69 -16.58 -1.41
C ASN A 8 18.49 -16.98 -0.56
N PRO A 9 18.66 -17.35 0.72
CA PRO A 9 17.52 -17.75 1.53
C PRO A 9 16.45 -16.67 1.50
N ASP A 10 15.18 -17.07 1.59
CA ASP A 10 14.08 -16.14 1.89
C ASP A 10 14.37 -15.58 3.28
N ILE A 11 15.23 -14.56 3.32
CA ILE A 11 15.67 -13.93 4.54
C ILE A 11 14.45 -13.18 5.07
N SER A 12 13.90 -13.70 6.16
CA SER A 12 12.77 -13.11 6.88
C SER A 12 13.13 -11.79 7.58
N SER A 13 14.39 -11.34 7.48
CA SER A 13 14.82 -10.04 7.97
C SER A 13 14.71 -8.99 6.87
N PHE A 14 13.81 -8.05 7.08
CA PHE A 14 13.70 -6.86 6.26
C PHE A 14 14.15 -5.63 7.04
N VAL A 15 14.84 -4.71 6.35
CA VAL A 15 15.13 -3.39 6.90
C VAL A 15 13.89 -2.53 6.67
N LEU A 16 13.14 -2.28 7.74
CA LEU A 16 12.11 -1.26 7.75
C LEU A 16 12.76 0.10 7.53
N ARG A 17 12.26 0.84 6.56
CA ARG A 17 12.67 2.22 6.28
C ARG A 17 11.50 3.13 6.51
N ASP A 18 11.65 4.05 7.44
CA ASP A 18 10.67 5.10 7.71
C ASP A 18 10.83 6.23 6.70
N ASN A 19 9.72 6.62 6.10
CA ASN A 19 9.53 7.80 5.27
C ASN A 19 8.39 8.61 5.93
N PRO A 20 8.40 9.95 5.88
CA PRO A 20 7.22 10.76 6.26
C PRO A 20 5.88 10.25 5.68
N ALA A 21 5.92 9.58 4.52
CA ALA A 21 4.77 8.98 3.85
C ALA A 21 4.41 7.56 4.31
N GLY A 22 5.25 6.86 5.10
CA GLY A 22 5.00 5.48 5.56
C GLY A 22 6.26 4.63 5.69
N ILE A 23 6.08 3.31 5.70
CA ILE A 23 7.18 2.33 5.83
C ILE A 23 7.31 1.48 4.58
N TYR A 24 8.51 1.00 4.29
CA TYR A 24 8.71 -0.01 3.24
C TYR A 24 9.87 -0.97 3.51
N THR A 25 9.84 -2.07 2.78
CA THR A 25 10.91 -3.07 2.71
C THR A 25 11.06 -3.61 1.29
N SER A 26 12.27 -4.03 0.95
CA SER A 26 12.61 -4.83 -0.23
C SER A 26 13.06 -6.23 0.18
N LEU A 27 12.49 -7.26 -0.44
CA LEU A 27 12.88 -8.65 -0.27
C LEU A 27 14.00 -9.05 -1.25
N PRO A 28 14.79 -10.09 -0.91
CA PRO A 28 15.61 -10.79 -1.89
C PRO A 28 14.74 -11.23 -3.08
N GLY A 29 15.17 -10.91 -4.30
CA GLY A 29 14.35 -11.12 -5.52
C GLY A 29 13.60 -9.87 -6.00
N GLY A 30 13.74 -8.73 -5.31
CA GLY A 30 13.30 -7.42 -5.80
C GLY A 30 11.85 -7.08 -5.49
N ALA A 31 11.09 -7.97 -4.86
CA ALA A 31 9.75 -7.63 -4.39
C ALA A 31 9.83 -6.54 -3.31
N ILE A 32 8.96 -5.54 -3.38
CA ILE A 32 8.86 -4.45 -2.41
C ILE A 32 7.49 -4.50 -1.76
N PHE A 33 7.46 -4.38 -0.44
CA PHE A 33 6.25 -4.20 0.35
C PHE A 33 6.30 -2.85 1.05
N GLN A 34 5.21 -2.12 0.99
CA GLN A 34 5.12 -0.80 1.61
C GLN A 34 3.81 -0.69 2.38
N ALA A 35 3.78 0.11 3.43
CA ALA A 35 2.57 0.40 4.16
C ALA A 35 2.49 1.87 4.55
N LEU A 36 1.29 2.45 4.50
CA LEU A 36 1.03 3.78 5.00
C LEU A 36 -0.40 3.92 5.52
N ASN A 37 -0.64 4.98 6.29
CA ASN A 37 -1.98 5.43 6.64
C ASN A 37 -2.29 6.68 5.83
N CYS A 38 -3.42 6.65 5.14
CA CYS A 38 -3.91 7.76 4.34
C CYS A 38 -5.25 8.25 4.87
N PHE A 39 -5.42 9.57 4.88
CA PHE A 39 -6.69 10.21 5.18
C PHE A 39 -7.39 10.59 3.87
N VAL A 40 -8.53 9.97 3.58
CA VAL A 40 -9.32 10.24 2.37
C VAL A 40 -10.55 11.05 2.75
N PRO A 41 -10.65 12.31 2.29
CA PRO A 41 -11.82 13.14 2.53
C PRO A 41 -13.08 12.52 1.89
N GLY A 42 -14.20 12.53 2.61
CA GLY A 42 -15.49 11.99 2.14
C GLY A 42 -16.11 12.80 0.99
N ASN A 43 -15.62 14.03 0.77
CA ASN A 43 -16.06 14.93 -0.30
C ASN A 43 -15.19 14.86 -1.56
N SER A 44 -14.38 13.81 -1.73
CA SER A 44 -13.49 13.65 -2.89
C SER A 44 -13.99 12.57 -3.87
N PRO A 45 -14.97 12.86 -4.75
CA PRO A 45 -15.52 11.88 -5.69
C PRO A 45 -14.48 11.41 -6.72
N SER A 46 -13.46 12.22 -6.99
CA SER A 46 -12.34 11.88 -7.87
C SER A 46 -11.24 11.08 -7.16
N GLY A 47 -11.44 10.71 -5.89
CA GLY A 47 -10.43 10.07 -5.06
C GLY A 47 -9.26 10.99 -4.73
N TYR A 48 -8.43 10.56 -3.78
CA TYR A 48 -7.23 11.28 -3.36
C TYR A 48 -5.97 10.51 -3.77
N VAL A 49 -4.97 11.23 -4.30
CA VAL A 49 -3.71 10.62 -4.74
C VAL A 49 -2.69 10.67 -3.62
N PHE A 50 -2.15 9.51 -3.26
CA PHE A 50 -1.10 9.36 -2.26
C PHE A 50 0.21 8.93 -2.94
N PRO A 51 1.31 9.64 -2.69
CA PRO A 51 2.63 9.15 -3.06
C PRO A 51 2.98 7.92 -2.19
N LEU A 52 3.62 6.94 -2.82
CA LEU A 52 4.14 5.77 -2.10
C LEU A 52 5.44 6.14 -1.35
N PRO A 53 5.77 5.45 -0.23
CA PRO A 53 7.04 5.63 0.48
C PRO A 53 8.28 5.45 -0.40
N THR A 54 8.21 4.57 -1.40
CA THR A 54 9.19 4.40 -2.47
C THR A 54 8.48 4.08 -3.80
N THR A 55 9.08 4.51 -4.90
CA THR A 55 8.64 4.10 -6.24
C THR A 55 9.03 2.64 -6.47
N PHE A 56 8.12 1.86 -7.06
CA PHE A 56 8.40 0.51 -7.56
C PHE A 56 9.24 0.60 -8.86
N PRO A 57 10.48 0.05 -8.88
CA PRO A 57 11.34 0.09 -10.06
C PRO A 57 10.73 -0.44 -11.35
N TYR A 58 9.88 -1.46 -11.27
CA TYR A 58 9.31 -2.15 -12.43
C TYR A 58 7.79 -2.03 -12.48
N VAL A 59 7.09 -2.45 -11.43
CA VAL A 59 5.63 -2.53 -11.47
C VAL A 59 4.99 -2.51 -10.09
N PHE A 60 4.00 -1.65 -9.93
CA PHE A 60 3.02 -1.75 -8.86
C PHE A 60 2.01 -2.87 -9.18
N LYS A 61 1.96 -3.92 -8.35
CA LYS A 61 1.08 -5.08 -8.57
C LYS A 61 -0.29 -4.97 -7.91
N ALA A 62 -0.34 -4.66 -6.61
CA ALA A 62 -1.60 -4.63 -5.88
C ALA A 62 -1.50 -3.82 -4.58
N ALA A 63 -2.65 -3.36 -4.12
CA ALA A 63 -2.84 -2.77 -2.80
C ALA A 63 -4.00 -3.45 -2.06
N THR A 64 -3.91 -3.49 -0.73
CA THR A 64 -4.99 -3.85 0.18
C THR A 64 -5.32 -2.65 1.03
N LEU A 65 -6.58 -2.24 1.01
CA LEU A 65 -7.10 -1.12 1.77
C LEU A 65 -7.84 -1.64 3.00
N THR A 66 -7.53 -1.10 4.17
CA THR A 66 -8.20 -1.41 5.43
C THR A 66 -8.61 -0.10 6.09
N PRO A 67 -9.88 0.30 5.95
CA PRO A 67 -10.40 1.41 6.71
C PRO A 67 -10.27 1.20 8.22
N GLN A 68 -10.14 2.31 8.95
CA GLN A 68 -10.02 2.32 10.41
C GLN A 68 -11.30 2.78 11.12
N ASP A 69 -12.34 3.17 10.38
CA ASP A 69 -13.60 3.61 10.98
C ASP A 69 -14.28 2.47 11.75
N ALA A 70 -15.18 2.84 12.67
CA ALA A 70 -15.87 1.86 13.50
C ALA A 70 -16.70 0.88 12.65
N GLN A 71 -16.84 -0.34 13.17
CA GLN A 71 -17.62 -1.38 12.51
C GLN A 71 -19.08 -0.91 12.36
N GLY A 72 -19.54 -0.77 11.11
CA GLY A 72 -20.90 -0.32 10.77
C GLY A 72 -20.96 1.04 10.07
N ASP A 73 -19.91 1.85 10.17
CA ASP A 73 -19.87 3.17 9.50
C ASP A 73 -19.56 3.05 8.00
N ILE A 74 -18.91 1.94 7.61
CA ILE A 74 -18.52 1.68 6.23
C ILE A 74 -19.55 0.77 5.56
N THR A 75 -20.42 1.41 4.81
CA THR A 75 -21.44 0.74 3.99
C THR A 75 -20.92 0.32 2.62
N ILE A 76 -19.83 0.95 2.15
CA ILE A 76 -19.19 0.67 0.86
C ILE A 76 -17.68 0.66 1.07
N SER A 77 -17.01 -0.44 0.69
CA SER A 77 -15.56 -0.56 0.80
C SER A 77 -14.82 0.48 -0.06
N PRO A 78 -13.70 1.03 0.42
CA PRO A 78 -12.87 1.89 -0.42
C PRO A 78 -12.26 1.09 -1.57
N THR A 79 -11.96 1.78 -2.66
CA THR A 79 -11.33 1.20 -3.85
C THR A 79 -10.13 2.03 -4.25
N TYR A 80 -9.34 1.54 -5.20
CA TYR A 80 -8.17 2.25 -5.68
C TYR A 80 -7.93 2.09 -7.18
N LEU A 81 -7.15 3.02 -7.71
CA LEU A 81 -6.50 2.91 -9.01
C LEU A 81 -5.00 3.13 -8.84
N ILE A 82 -4.22 2.38 -9.62
CA ILE A 82 -2.77 2.59 -9.72
C ILE A 82 -2.56 3.75 -10.70
N GLU A 83 -2.05 4.88 -10.19
CA GLU A 83 -1.78 6.05 -11.05
C GLU A 83 -0.47 5.88 -11.81
N ASN A 84 0.55 5.36 -11.12
CA ASN A 84 1.85 4.99 -11.64
C ASN A 84 2.61 4.16 -10.59
N ASN A 85 3.87 3.81 -10.88
CA ASN A 85 4.69 3.01 -9.96
C ASN A 85 5.06 3.70 -8.63
N GLY A 86 4.78 5.00 -8.47
CA GLY A 86 5.08 5.77 -7.26
C GLY A 86 3.84 6.40 -6.61
N ALA A 87 2.63 6.13 -7.10
CA ALA A 87 1.41 6.73 -6.58
C ALA A 87 0.17 5.85 -6.76
N ILE A 88 -0.75 5.98 -5.81
CA ILE A 88 -2.06 5.34 -5.80
C ILE A 88 -3.14 6.40 -5.65
N ARG A 89 -4.28 6.23 -6.33
CA ARG A 89 -5.49 6.99 -6.06
C ARG A 89 -6.46 6.14 -5.26
N ILE A 90 -6.93 6.65 -4.14
CA ILE A 90 -7.88 5.94 -3.28
C ILE A 90 -9.22 6.67 -3.32
N PHE A 91 -10.28 5.90 -3.53
CA PHE A 91 -11.65 6.35 -3.57
C PHE A 91 -12.34 5.94 -2.28
N ASN A 92 -13.02 6.90 -1.65
CA ASN A 92 -13.81 6.65 -0.47
C ASN A 92 -15.30 6.96 -0.75
N PRO A 93 -16.08 5.95 -1.18
CA PRO A 93 -17.49 6.14 -1.48
C PRO A 93 -18.39 6.17 -0.24
N SER A 94 -17.86 5.99 0.97
CA SER A 94 -18.64 5.97 2.22
C SER A 94 -19.30 7.32 2.57
N GLY A 95 -18.86 8.42 1.95
CA GLY A 95 -19.40 9.77 2.12
C GLY A 95 -18.91 10.51 3.37
N GLY A 96 -18.29 9.81 4.33
CA GLY A 96 -17.59 10.39 5.48
C GLY A 96 -16.07 10.41 5.28
N ASP A 97 -15.36 11.23 6.04
CA ASP A 97 -13.91 11.20 6.06
C ASP A 97 -13.41 9.87 6.63
N ASN A 98 -12.37 9.27 6.04
CA ASN A 98 -11.87 7.95 6.45
C ASN A 98 -10.35 7.95 6.59
N SER A 99 -9.86 7.34 7.67
CA SER A 99 -8.46 6.91 7.76
C SER A 99 -8.34 5.47 7.26
N ILE A 100 -7.46 5.24 6.29
CA ILE A 100 -7.31 3.94 5.64
C ILE A 100 -5.85 3.51 5.78
N SER A 101 -5.62 2.35 6.37
CA SER A 101 -4.33 1.67 6.30
C SER A 101 -4.22 0.96 4.97
N VAL A 102 -3.05 1.08 4.34
CA VAL A 102 -2.83 0.48 3.04
C VAL A 102 -1.53 -0.30 3.04
N ILE A 103 -1.59 -1.50 2.49
CA ILE A 103 -0.40 -2.32 2.20
C ILE A 103 -0.30 -2.45 0.69
N TYR A 104 0.89 -2.19 0.15
CA TYR A 104 1.19 -2.23 -1.28
C TYR A 104 2.23 -3.30 -1.57
N MET A 105 2.15 -3.90 -2.75
CA MET A 105 3.16 -4.82 -3.26
C MET A 105 3.51 -4.53 -4.72
N GLY A 106 4.77 -4.75 -5.05
CA GLY A 106 5.31 -4.54 -6.40
C GLY A 106 6.75 -5.00 -6.52
N TYR A 107 7.39 -4.62 -7.63
CA TYR A 107 8.79 -4.91 -7.95
C TYR A 107 9.49 -3.65 -8.45
#